data_AF-A0A9D9DCI6-F1
#
_entry.id   AF-A0A9D9DCI6-F1
#
_cell.length_a   1.000
_cell.length_b   1.000
_cell.length_c   1.000
_cell.angle_alpha   90.00
_cell.angle_beta   90.00
_cell.angle_gamma   90.00
#
_symmetry.space_group_name_H-M   'P 1'
#
loop_
_entity.id
_entity.type
_entity.pdbx_description
1 polymer ?
#
loop_
_entity_poly.entity_id
_entity_poly.type
_entity_poly.pdbx_seq_one_letter_code
_entity_poly.pdbx_strand_id
1 'polypeptide(L)' 'MKAKELQTKSVEELQTELSSLQRAQLNLRFQLKTGSLQQTDNLRKVRRDIARVNTVLSRKLKEQQAK' A
#
# COMPACT_ATOMS: atom_id res chain seq x y z
N MET A 1 -4.44 3.72 6.09
CA MET A 1 -5.29 2.52 6.19
C MET A 1 -5.29 1.91 7.60
N LYS A 2 -6.42 1.36 8.08
CA LYS A 2 -6.50 0.58 9.33
C LYS A 2 -6.29 -0.91 9.02
N ALA A 3 -5.45 -1.58 9.82
CA ALA A 3 -5.04 -2.98 9.58
C ALA A 3 -6.21 -3.99 9.57
N LYS A 4 -7.32 -3.68 10.25
CA LYS A 4 -8.51 -4.55 10.29
C LYS A 4 -9.23 -4.64 8.94
N GLU A 5 -9.29 -3.55 8.18
CA GLU A 5 -9.96 -3.49 6.87
C GLU A 5 -9.15 -4.19 5.76
N LEU A 6 -7.83 -4.32 5.93
CA LEU A 6 -6.96 -5.01 4.99
C LEU A 6 -7.01 -6.54 5.17
N GLN A 7 -7.37 -7.04 6.35
CA GLN A 7 -7.47 -8.49 6.59
C GLN A 7 -8.74 -9.10 5.96
N THR A 8 -9.82 -8.33 5.92
CA THR A 8 -11.12 -8.76 5.34
C THR A 8 -11.15 -8.81 3.82
N LYS A 9 -10.27 -8.06 3.14
CA LYS A 9 -10.20 -8.02 1.66
C LYS A 9 -9.55 -9.25 1.05
N SER A 10 -9.99 -9.65 -0.15
CA SER A 10 -9.43 -10.81 -0.86
C SER A 10 -7.98 -10.57 -1.31
N VAL A 11 -7.23 -11.63 -1.61
CA VAL A 11 -5.83 -11.54 -2.09
C VAL A 11 -5.75 -10.73 -3.38
N GLU A 12 -6.72 -10.88 -4.28
CA GLU A 12 -6.79 -10.16 -5.55
C GLU A 12 -7.12 -8.67 -5.35
N GLU A 13 -8.03 -8.35 -4.44
CA GLU A 13 -8.35 -6.97 -4.06
C GLU A 13 -7.15 -6.25 -3.43
N LEU A 14 -6.34 -6.97 -2.65
CA LEU A 14 -5.11 -6.43 -2.07
C LEU A 14 -4.06 -6.14 -3.14
N GLN A 15 -3.97 -6.96 -4.19
CA GLN A 15 -3.04 -6.73 -5.31
C GLN A 15 -3.47 -5.54 -6.19
N THR A 16 -4.77 -5.39 -6.45
CA THR A 16 -5.29 -4.23 -7.20
C THR A 16 -5.11 -2.93 -6.40
N GLU A 17 -5.36 -2.96 -5.09
CA GLU A 17 -5.14 -1.83 -4.20
C GLU A 17 -3.65 -1.47 -4.08
N LEU A 18 -2.76 -2.47 -4.04
CA LEU A 18 -1.32 -2.26 -4.07
C LEU A 18 -0.87 -1.56 -5.36
N SER A 19 -1.39 -1.98 -6.51
CA SER A 19 -1.08 -1.36 -7.80
C SER A 19 -1.55 0.09 -7.86
N SER A 20 -2.73 0.38 -7.31
CA SER A 20 -3.25 1.74 -7.17
C SER A 20 -2.37 2.61 -6.28
N LEU A 21 -1.97 2.10 -5.10
CA LEU A 21 -1.09 2.81 -4.17
C LEU A 21 0.30 3.09 -4.75
N GLN A 22 0.86 2.18 -5.56
CA GLN A 22 2.12 2.40 -6.26
C GLN A 22 2.03 3.52 -7.30
N ARG A 23 0.93 3.60 -8.06
CA ARG A 23 0.68 4.71 -8.98
C ARG A 23 0.56 6.04 -8.22
N ALA A 24 -0.15 6.06 -7.11
CA ALA A 24 -0.25 7.23 -6.26
C ALA A 24 1.12 7.65 -5.69
N GLN A 25 1.96 6.69 -5.30
CA GLN A 25 3.33 6.96 -4.86
C GLN A 25 4.18 7.59 -5.96
N LEU A 26 4.10 7.10 -7.20
CA LEU A 26 4.81 7.68 -8.34
C LEU A 26 4.39 9.13 -8.57
N ASN A 27 3.08 9.39 -8.60
CA ASN A 27 2.55 10.74 -8.76
C ASN A 27 3.05 11.69 -7.65
N LEU A 28 3.05 11.25 -6.40
CA LEU A 28 3.60 12.03 -5.27
C LEU A 28 5.11 12.26 -5.40
N ARG A 29 5.88 11.31 -5.92
CA ARG A 29 7.31 11.49 -6.19
C ARG A 29 7.56 12.47 -7.34
N PHE A 30 6.72 12.46 -8.38
CA PHE A 30 6.78 13.45 -9.45
C PHE A 30 6.45 14.85 -8.93
N GLN A 31 5.37 15.00 -8.15
CA GLN A 31 5.00 16.27 -7.51
C GLN A 31 6.08 16.79 -6.55
N LEU A 32 6.77 15.88 -5.83
CA LEU A 32 7.92 16.25 -5.00
C LEU A 32 9.07 16.83 -5.84
N LYS A 33 9.37 16.21 -6.99
CA LYS A 33 10.42 16.66 -7.90
C LYS A 33 10.08 17.97 -8.60
N THR A 34 8.81 18.23 -8.91
CA THR A 34 8.38 19.50 -9.52
C THR A 34 8.30 20.65 -8.52
N GLY A 35 8.57 20.41 -7.23
CA GLY A 35 8.54 21.43 -6.18
C GLY A 35 7.13 21.92 -5.82
N SER A 36 6.07 21.27 -6.33
CA SER A 36 4.67 21.66 -6.12
C SER A 36 4.02 20.93 -4.94
N LEU A 37 4.76 20.09 -4.22
CA LEU A 37 4.21 19.22 -3.18
C LEU A 37 4.00 19.96 -1.86
N GLN A 38 2.76 20.36 -1.60
CA GLN A 38 2.37 21.07 -0.36
C GLN A 38 2.36 20.16 0.89
N GLN A 39 2.23 18.84 0.74
CA GLN A 39 2.10 17.90 1.87
C GLN A 39 3.06 16.71 1.74
N THR A 40 4.24 16.84 2.34
CA THR A 40 5.28 15.79 2.38
C THR A 40 4.89 14.57 3.22
N ASP A 41 3.96 14.75 4.17
CA ASP A 41 3.44 13.68 5.03
C ASP A 41 2.72 12.57 4.26
N ASN A 42 2.11 12.90 3.12
CA ASN A 42 1.38 11.95 2.30
C ASN A 42 2.31 10.88 1.72
N LEU A 43 3.57 11.25 1.44
CA LEU A 43 4.59 10.31 0.96
C LEU A 43 4.89 9.23 2.02
N ARG A 44 4.96 9.63 3.29
CA ARG A 44 5.17 8.71 4.43
C ARG A 44 3.94 7.84 4.69
N LYS A 45 2.74 8.39 4.55
CA LYS A 45 1.47 7.65 4.70
C LYS A 45 1.34 6.56 3.62
N VAL A 46 1.53 6.91 2.35
CA VAL A 46 1.44 5.96 1.23
C VAL A 46 2.47 4.84 1.35
N ARG A 47 3.73 5.15 1.72
CA ARG A 47 4.75 4.12 1.99
C ARG A 47 4.34 3.14 3.07
N ARG A 48 3.76 3.62 4.17
CA ARG A 48 3.29 2.77 5.27
C ARG A 48 2.10 1.91 4.87
N ASP A 49 1.20 2.45 4.05
CA ASP A 49 0.04 1.70 3.57
C ASP A 49 0.47 0.57 2.60
N ILE A 50 1.43 0.80 1.70
CA ILE A 50 2.03 -0.26 0.86
C ILE A 50 2.67 -1.36 1.74
N ALA A 51 3.44 -0.98 2.75
CA ALA A 51 4.07 -1.94 3.65
C ALA A 51 3.05 -2.81 4.40
N ARG A 52 1.92 -2.22 4.83
CA ARG A 52 0.83 -2.96 5.49
C ARG A 52 0.18 -3.97 4.56
N VAL A 53 -0.10 -3.60 3.30
CA VAL A 53 -0.67 -4.50 2.29
C VAL A 53 0.26 -5.69 2.03
N ASN A 54 1.55 -5.42 1.82
CA ASN A 54 2.56 -6.48 1.66
C ASN A 54 2.62 -7.43 2.86
N THR A 55 2.54 -6.90 4.08
CA THR A 55 2.57 -7.71 5.30
C THR A 55 1.35 -8.64 5.37
N VAL A 56 0.16 -8.16 5.01
CA VAL A 56 -1.06 -8.99 4.99
C VAL A 56 -0.97 -10.06 3.90
N LEU A 57 -0.47 -9.72 2.71
CA LEU A 57 -0.24 -10.70 1.63
C LEU A 57 0.71 -11.80 2.08
N SER A 58 1.86 -11.44 2.66
CA SER A 58 2.81 -12.43 3.19
C SER A 58 2.22 -13.30 4.30
N ARG A 59 1.36 -12.74 5.15
CA ARG A 59 0.67 -13.51 6.19
C ARG A 59 -0.31 -14.53 5.59
N LYS A 60 -1.13 -14.13 4.61
CA LYS A 60 -2.06 -15.02 3.92
C LYS A 60 -1.34 -16.14 3.17
N LEU A 61 -0.24 -15.82 2.49
CA LEU A 61 0.60 -16.83 1.82
C LEU A 61 1.19 -17.84 2.80
N LYS A 62 1.70 -17.39 3.96
CA LYS A 62 2.19 -18.29 5.01
C LYS A 62 1.08 -19.18 5.60
N GLU A 63 -0.11 -18.63 5.82
CA GLU A 63 -1.27 -19.42 6.29
C GLU A 63 -1.72 -20.45 5.25
N GLN A 64 -1.61 -20.16 3.95
CA GLN A 64 -1.89 -21.13 2.87
C GLN A 64 -0.83 -22.23 2.78
N GLN A 65 0.45 -21.92 3.03
CA GLN A 65 1.54 -22.91 3.00
C GLN A 65 1.60 -23.81 4.24
N ALA A 66 0.99 -23.38 5.35
CA ALA A 66 0.92 -24.15 6.58
C ALA A 66 -0.27 -25.13 6.63
N LYS A 67 -1.13 -25.11 5.61
CA LYS A 67 -2.20 -26.10 5.38
C LYS A 67 -1.73 -27.13 4.36
#